data_AF-A0A6P6MUN0-F1
#
_entry.id   AF-A0A6P6MUN0-F1
#
_cell.length_a   1.000
_cell.length_b   1.000
_cell.length_c   1.000
_cell.angle_alpha   90.00
_cell.angle_beta   90.00
_cell.angle_gamma   90.00
#
_symmetry.space_group_name_H-M   'P 1'
#
loop_
_entity.id
_entity.type
_entity.pdbx_description
1 polymer ?
#
loop_
_entity_poly.entity_id
_entity_poly.type
_entity_poly.pdbx_seq_one_letter_code
_entity_poly.pdbx_strand_id
1 'polypeptide(L)'
;MGSEPPSSPQVVEEGADEEDEELSGAEDADLRASSGRGSLLTRRGITLRVLLKDGLVEPGDGILSIHYLGKTFVGDLLNDGKIRWVETGQIFNSPSAWATHCKRLVNPAKKSGCGWASVRYRGQKLVQYKTTWLHKYQPSADMSLISEGEDDEMGDDDEEEGKTSVLLEDKNKKSKPELHDIGLMQRRDRERIPVRYCTLGTRDAARDPHTLVELSAFSAINRFQPFNVAVSSNVLLLMDFHCHLTSSEVVGYLGGRWDTNTQLLTVLRAFPCRTRLADKDAAPAVEEEICQNLFMRGLSLVGWYHSHPRGPALPSLQDIDSQMDHQLRLQGSSNGFQPCLGIICGPYYHGNQGVASTITPFWVVPPPEQRPNDYGIPVAVEVTYVQDNFLTTDVLNEMMLLVEFYRSAPDLVQFSQMWSPNTSILDKIKASLSGHAPKDQAYAQILEHVYNQLRSTQ
;
A
#
# COMPACT_ATOMS: atom_id res chain seq x y z
N MET A 1 -61.93 -0.86 46.01
CA MET A 1 -62.18 -1.98 45.08
C MET A 1 -60.91 -2.08 44.24
N GLY A 2 -59.98 -3.02 44.37
CA GLY A 2 -60.03 -4.38 44.90
C GLY A 2 -60.02 -5.36 43.73
N SER A 3 -58.89 -6.05 43.55
CA SER A 3 -58.65 -7.34 42.84
C SER A 3 -58.17 -7.31 41.37
N GLU A 4 -56.92 -7.77 41.14
CA GLU A 4 -56.47 -8.53 39.94
C GLU A 4 -56.76 -10.05 40.14
N PRO A 5 -56.26 -10.97 39.28
CA PRO A 5 -56.80 -11.50 38.01
C PRO A 5 -57.12 -13.01 38.11
N PRO A 6 -57.37 -13.77 37.00
CA PRO A 6 -56.31 -14.69 36.50
C PRO A 6 -56.38 -14.97 34.96
N SER A 7 -55.24 -15.11 34.27
CA SER A 7 -54.53 -16.34 33.81
C SER A 7 -55.05 -17.06 32.55
N SER A 8 -54.09 -17.33 31.65
CA SER A 8 -54.13 -18.07 30.38
C SER A 8 -54.46 -19.58 30.53
N PRO A 9 -54.61 -20.30 29.40
CA PRO A 9 -53.57 -21.30 29.07
C PRO A 9 -53.20 -21.41 27.58
N GLN A 10 -51.93 -21.81 27.34
CA GLN A 10 -51.35 -22.35 26.09
C GLN A 10 -51.82 -23.79 25.84
N VAL A 11 -51.79 -24.29 24.58
CA VAL A 11 -51.59 -25.72 24.20
C VAL A 11 -51.25 -25.82 22.68
N VAL A 12 -50.01 -26.30 22.39
CA VAL A 12 -49.41 -27.16 21.31
C VAL A 12 -50.01 -27.21 19.88
N GLU A 13 -49.25 -27.11 18.77
CA GLU A 13 -48.13 -27.91 18.16
C GLU A 13 -48.61 -28.93 17.09
N GLU A 14 -47.69 -29.26 16.16
CA GLU A 14 -47.74 -30.22 15.03
C GLU A 14 -48.44 -29.70 13.75
N GLY A 15 -47.93 -29.88 12.52
CA GLY A 15 -46.85 -30.67 11.92
C GLY A 15 -47.13 -30.64 10.39
N ALA A 16 -46.10 -30.58 9.52
CA ALA A 16 -45.76 -31.67 8.58
C ALA A 16 -46.81 -31.90 7.45
N ASP A 17 -46.54 -31.99 6.15
CA ASP A 17 -45.34 -32.22 5.35
C ASP A 17 -45.71 -32.00 3.85
N GLU A 18 -44.69 -31.71 3.03
CA GLU A 18 -44.35 -32.33 1.71
C GLU A 18 -45.36 -32.24 0.54
N GLU A 19 -44.99 -31.69 -0.63
CA GLU A 19 -44.25 -32.29 -1.78
C GLU A 19 -45.16 -32.00 -3.02
N ASP A 20 -44.76 -31.78 -4.27
CA ASP A 20 -43.53 -32.13 -4.98
C ASP A 20 -43.52 -31.52 -6.40
N GLU A 21 -42.31 -31.48 -6.99
CA GLU A 21 -41.97 -31.79 -8.40
C GLU A 21 -42.52 -30.90 -9.57
N GLU A 22 -41.80 -30.62 -10.67
CA GLU A 22 -40.66 -31.29 -11.30
C GLU A 22 -40.12 -30.49 -12.54
N LEU A 23 -38.90 -30.84 -12.98
CA LEU A 23 -38.35 -30.78 -14.36
C LEU A 23 -37.87 -29.41 -14.91
N SER A 24 -36.73 -29.26 -15.58
CA SER A 24 -35.90 -30.19 -16.39
C SER A 24 -34.50 -29.62 -16.70
N GLY A 25 -33.53 -30.53 -16.87
CA GLY A 25 -32.26 -30.57 -17.64
C GLY A 25 -31.62 -29.33 -18.31
N ALA A 26 -30.36 -29.32 -18.73
CA ALA A 26 -29.26 -30.27 -18.73
C ALA A 26 -28.01 -29.52 -19.30
N GLU A 27 -26.83 -30.15 -19.13
CA GLU A 27 -25.59 -30.04 -19.93
C GLU A 27 -24.51 -29.00 -19.60
N ASP A 28 -23.28 -29.55 -19.65
CA ASP A 28 -21.94 -29.07 -19.33
C ASP A 28 -21.47 -27.78 -20.00
N ALA A 29 -20.59 -27.02 -19.32
CA ALA A 29 -19.29 -26.63 -19.88
C ALA A 29 -18.37 -25.94 -18.84
N ASP A 30 -17.14 -26.44 -18.85
CA ASP A 30 -15.93 -26.03 -18.16
C ASP A 30 -15.53 -24.54 -18.38
N LEU A 31 -14.80 -23.96 -17.40
CA LEU A 31 -13.66 -23.02 -17.52
C LEU A 31 -13.58 -21.89 -16.45
N ARG A 32 -12.63 -22.12 -15.53
CA ARG A 32 -11.57 -21.19 -15.08
C ARG A 32 -11.93 -20.01 -14.18
N ALA A 33 -11.77 -20.27 -12.88
CA ALA A 33 -11.63 -19.30 -11.80
C ALA A 33 -10.44 -18.34 -12.01
N SER A 34 -10.71 -17.04 -11.94
CA SER A 34 -9.74 -15.96 -11.89
C SER A 34 -9.03 -15.95 -10.53
N SER A 35 -7.71 -16.18 -10.54
CA SER A 35 -6.84 -16.12 -9.37
C SER A 35 -6.29 -14.71 -9.19
N GLY A 36 -6.96 -13.87 -8.39
CA GLY A 36 -6.38 -12.62 -7.88
C GLY A 36 -5.69 -12.86 -6.54
N ARG A 37 -4.36 -12.72 -6.46
CA ARG A 37 -3.60 -12.65 -5.18
C ARG A 37 -2.29 -11.89 -5.35
N GLY A 38 -2.27 -10.61 -5.01
CA GLY A 38 -1.07 -9.88 -4.58
C GLY A 38 -1.06 -9.85 -3.05
N SER A 39 -0.30 -10.75 -2.41
CA SER A 39 -0.20 -10.83 -0.94
C SER A 39 1.22 -10.47 -0.53
N LEU A 40 1.38 -9.28 0.04
CA LEU A 40 2.64 -8.70 0.52
C LEU A 40 3.28 -9.63 1.58
N LEU A 41 4.51 -10.09 1.33
CA LEU A 41 5.22 -11.05 2.17
C LEU A 41 5.82 -10.37 3.41
N THR A 42 5.03 -10.29 4.48
CA THR A 42 5.57 -10.06 5.83
C THR A 42 6.24 -11.35 6.36
N ARG A 43 6.89 -11.33 7.54
CA ARG A 43 7.45 -12.51 8.24
C ARG A 43 6.44 -13.68 8.43
N ARG A 44 5.15 -13.45 8.15
CA ARG A 44 4.05 -14.43 8.10
C ARG A 44 3.85 -15.12 6.73
N GLY A 45 4.50 -14.65 5.66
CA GLY A 45 4.30 -15.09 4.27
C GLY A 45 5.11 -16.30 3.80
N ILE A 46 5.96 -16.90 4.64
CA ILE A 46 6.64 -18.16 4.28
C ILE A 46 5.57 -19.26 4.18
N THR A 47 5.26 -19.70 2.96
CA THR A 47 4.30 -20.79 2.68
C THR A 47 5.03 -22.11 2.45
N LEU A 48 4.32 -23.24 2.53
CA LEU A 48 4.88 -24.55 2.14
C LEU A 48 5.40 -24.55 0.70
N ARG A 49 4.76 -23.77 -0.19
CA ARG A 49 5.21 -23.58 -1.57
C ARG A 49 6.59 -22.92 -1.66
N VAL A 50 6.88 -21.94 -0.80
CA VAL A 50 8.21 -21.30 -0.73
C VAL A 50 9.26 -22.32 -0.28
N LEU A 51 8.94 -23.15 0.72
CA LEU A 51 9.86 -24.18 1.20
C LEU A 51 10.08 -25.31 0.17
N LEU A 52 9.07 -25.65 -0.63
CA LEU A 52 9.15 -26.60 -1.74
C LEU A 52 10.02 -26.07 -2.89
N LYS A 53 9.84 -24.79 -3.27
CA LYS A 53 10.61 -24.14 -4.34
C LYS A 53 12.11 -24.10 -4.04
N ASP A 54 12.47 -23.89 -2.79
CA ASP A 54 13.86 -23.83 -2.33
C ASP A 54 14.42 -25.20 -1.89
N GLY A 55 13.66 -26.28 -2.10
CA GLY A 55 14.10 -27.66 -1.86
C GLY A 55 14.32 -28.03 -0.38
N LEU A 56 13.76 -27.28 0.56
CA LEU A 56 13.85 -27.58 2.00
C LEU A 56 12.84 -28.64 2.46
N VAL A 57 11.75 -28.77 1.73
CA VAL A 57 10.68 -29.72 1.97
C VAL A 57 10.37 -30.38 0.64
N GLU A 58 10.23 -31.70 0.61
CA GLU A 58 9.86 -32.46 -0.59
C GLU A 58 8.40 -32.93 -0.49
N PRO A 59 7.67 -32.97 -1.61
CA PRO A 59 6.34 -33.58 -1.65
C PRO A 59 6.43 -35.10 -1.45
N GLY A 60 5.36 -35.70 -0.98
CA GLY A 60 5.34 -37.12 -0.60
C GLY A 60 4.18 -37.50 0.30
N ASP A 61 3.94 -38.81 0.37
CA ASP A 61 2.82 -39.39 1.09
C ASP A 61 3.20 -39.64 2.56
N GLY A 62 2.30 -39.29 3.48
CA GLY A 62 2.42 -39.51 4.92
C GLY A 62 3.52 -38.69 5.64
N ILE A 63 4.07 -37.68 4.98
CA ILE A 63 5.24 -36.93 5.48
C ILE A 63 4.89 -35.83 6.48
N LEU A 64 3.61 -35.43 6.56
CA LEU A 64 3.11 -34.44 7.51
C LEU A 64 2.34 -35.12 8.64
N SER A 65 2.55 -34.68 9.88
CA SER A 65 1.84 -35.20 11.05
C SER A 65 1.47 -34.11 12.05
N ILE A 66 0.32 -34.28 12.71
CA ILE A 66 -0.12 -33.47 13.86
C ILE A 66 -0.43 -34.40 15.02
N HIS A 67 0.16 -34.12 16.18
CA HIS A 67 -0.19 -34.80 17.43
C HIS A 67 -0.98 -33.84 18.32
N TYR A 68 -2.21 -34.20 18.69
CA TYR A 68 -3.07 -33.37 19.54
C TYR A 68 -3.92 -34.23 20.47
N LEU A 69 -3.81 -33.97 21.78
CA LEU A 69 -4.56 -34.67 22.84
C LEU A 69 -4.59 -36.20 22.69
N GLY A 70 -3.43 -36.81 22.39
CA GLY A 70 -3.28 -38.26 22.26
C GLY A 70 -3.67 -38.85 20.91
N LYS A 71 -4.22 -38.05 19.98
CA LYS A 71 -4.50 -38.48 18.59
C LYS A 71 -3.41 -37.99 17.64
N THR A 72 -3.12 -38.79 16.63
CA THR A 72 -2.15 -38.48 15.57
C THR A 72 -2.88 -38.42 14.24
N PHE A 73 -2.74 -37.31 13.52
CA PHE A 73 -3.28 -37.12 12.18
C PHE A 73 -2.13 -37.09 11.18
N VAL A 74 -2.28 -37.75 10.04
CA VAL A 74 -1.25 -37.88 9.00
C VAL A 74 -1.75 -37.25 7.69
N GLY A 75 -0.88 -36.50 7.02
CA GLY A 75 -1.18 -35.82 5.77
C GLY A 75 -0.06 -35.96 4.73
N ASP A 76 -0.45 -35.97 3.47
CA ASP A 76 0.44 -35.94 2.30
C ASP A 76 0.70 -34.49 1.89
N LEU A 77 1.92 -34.19 1.46
CA LEU A 77 2.24 -32.89 0.87
C LEU A 77 2.24 -32.99 -0.65
N LEU A 78 1.38 -32.21 -1.29
CA LEU A 78 1.27 -32.14 -2.74
C LEU A 78 2.30 -31.18 -3.35
N ASN A 79 2.61 -31.40 -4.63
CA ASN A 79 3.61 -30.62 -5.39
C ASN A 79 3.27 -29.12 -5.50
N ASP A 80 2.00 -28.74 -5.30
CA ASP A 80 1.52 -27.35 -5.36
C ASP A 80 1.57 -26.61 -4.00
N GLY A 81 2.02 -27.29 -2.94
CA GLY A 81 2.10 -26.80 -1.57
C GLY A 81 0.84 -27.01 -0.73
N LYS A 82 -0.16 -27.75 -1.23
CA LYS A 82 -1.36 -28.13 -0.48
C LYS A 82 -1.15 -29.43 0.30
N ILE A 83 -1.97 -29.62 1.33
CA ILE A 83 -1.90 -30.79 2.21
C ILE A 83 -3.13 -31.66 1.97
N ARG A 84 -2.97 -32.94 1.66
CA ARG A 84 -4.06 -33.90 1.60
C ARG A 84 -4.11 -34.68 2.91
N TRP A 85 -5.27 -34.78 3.53
CA TRP A 85 -5.44 -35.59 4.74
C TRP A 85 -5.66 -37.07 4.36
N VAL A 86 -4.84 -37.98 4.90
CA VAL A 86 -4.81 -39.39 4.49
C VAL A 86 -6.10 -40.14 4.81
N GLU A 87 -6.78 -39.81 5.91
CA GLU A 87 -7.96 -40.58 6.36
C GLU A 87 -9.22 -40.31 5.52
N THR A 88 -9.36 -39.11 4.95
CA THR A 88 -10.58 -38.71 4.21
C THR A 88 -10.30 -38.24 2.78
N GLY A 89 -9.04 -38.06 2.41
CA GLY A 89 -8.64 -37.51 1.10
C GLY A 89 -8.87 -36.00 0.94
N GLN A 90 -9.34 -35.29 1.97
CA GLN A 90 -9.64 -33.86 1.90
C GLN A 90 -8.37 -33.02 1.71
N ILE A 91 -8.43 -32.01 0.83
CA ILE A 91 -7.28 -31.14 0.48
C ILE A 91 -7.40 -29.79 1.19
N PHE A 92 -6.32 -29.37 1.82
CA PHE A 92 -6.19 -28.11 2.56
C PHE A 92 -5.17 -27.18 1.89
N ASN A 93 -5.53 -25.91 1.76
CA ASN A 93 -4.69 -24.89 1.12
C ASN A 93 -3.59 -24.32 2.02
N SER A 94 -3.57 -24.65 3.31
CA SER A 94 -2.53 -24.19 4.25
C SER A 94 -2.33 -25.14 5.44
N PRO A 95 -1.13 -25.17 6.05
CA PRO A 95 -0.88 -25.89 7.31
C PRO A 95 -1.81 -25.48 8.45
N SER A 96 -2.18 -24.21 8.51
CA SER A 96 -3.08 -23.67 9.52
C SER A 96 -4.51 -24.19 9.35
N ALA A 97 -5.01 -24.24 8.11
CA ALA A 97 -6.34 -24.79 7.83
C ALA A 97 -6.42 -26.28 8.22
N TRP A 98 -5.41 -27.06 7.85
CA TRP A 98 -5.34 -28.48 8.22
C TRP A 98 -5.24 -28.67 9.74
N ALA A 99 -4.42 -27.87 10.43
CA ALA A 99 -4.26 -27.96 11.88
C ALA A 99 -5.52 -27.56 12.65
N THR A 100 -6.24 -26.53 12.23
CA THR A 100 -7.52 -26.14 12.84
C THR A 100 -8.56 -27.24 12.65
N HIS A 101 -8.64 -27.82 11.45
CA HIS A 101 -9.56 -28.92 11.16
C HIS A 101 -9.30 -30.14 12.05
N CYS A 102 -8.04 -30.60 12.12
CA CYS A 102 -7.66 -31.74 12.96
C CYS A 102 -7.95 -31.48 14.45
N LYS A 103 -7.74 -30.25 14.94
CA LYS A 103 -8.00 -29.91 16.33
C LYS A 103 -9.49 -29.81 16.64
N ARG A 104 -10.32 -29.33 15.71
CA ARG A 104 -11.78 -29.24 15.87
C ARG A 104 -12.42 -30.63 15.97
N LEU A 105 -11.90 -31.63 15.27
CA LEU A 105 -12.34 -33.03 15.38
C LEU A 105 -12.14 -33.62 16.78
N VAL A 106 -11.20 -33.08 17.57
CA VAL A 106 -10.91 -33.55 18.94
C VAL A 106 -11.53 -32.64 19.99
N ASN A 107 -11.60 -31.33 19.73
CA ASN A 107 -12.23 -30.35 20.60
C ASN A 107 -13.07 -29.36 19.77
N PRO A 108 -14.40 -29.56 19.69
CA PRO A 108 -15.31 -28.73 18.89
C PRO A 108 -15.35 -27.24 19.31
N ALA A 109 -14.98 -26.90 20.54
CA ALA A 109 -14.99 -25.52 21.05
C ALA A 109 -13.80 -24.67 20.57
N LYS A 110 -12.80 -25.26 19.89
CA LYS A 110 -11.57 -24.55 19.50
C LYS A 110 -11.72 -23.86 18.13
N LYS A 111 -11.74 -22.52 18.14
CA LYS A 111 -11.92 -21.68 16.93
C LYS A 111 -10.64 -21.46 16.11
N SER A 112 -9.45 -21.49 16.72
CA SER A 112 -8.17 -21.18 16.07
C SER A 112 -7.01 -22.11 16.47
N GLY A 113 -6.06 -22.35 15.54
CA GLY A 113 -4.87 -23.14 15.79
C GLY A 113 -3.63 -22.64 15.03
N CYS A 114 -2.49 -22.50 15.72
CA CYS A 114 -1.20 -22.18 15.09
C CYS A 114 -0.68 -23.36 14.26
N GLY A 115 -0.91 -23.33 12.94
CA GLY A 115 -0.55 -24.42 12.01
C GLY A 115 0.93 -24.76 11.97
N TRP A 116 1.79 -23.75 11.92
CA TRP A 116 3.25 -23.91 11.77
C TRP A 116 3.93 -24.53 12.98
N ALA A 117 3.42 -24.26 14.19
CA ALA A 117 3.95 -24.83 15.43
C ALA A 117 3.43 -26.26 15.70
N SER A 118 2.31 -26.62 15.08
CA SER A 118 1.60 -27.88 15.34
C SER A 118 1.93 -28.96 14.30
N VAL A 119 2.13 -28.56 13.04
CA VAL A 119 2.43 -29.48 11.94
C VAL A 119 3.91 -29.85 11.96
N ARG A 120 4.17 -31.16 11.89
CA ARG A 120 5.51 -31.74 11.77
C ARG A 120 5.71 -32.29 10.37
N TYR A 121 6.86 -32.01 9.79
CA TYR A 121 7.36 -32.63 8.57
C TYR A 121 8.47 -33.63 8.92
N ARG A 122 8.32 -34.90 8.52
CA ARG A 122 9.27 -35.99 8.84
C ARG A 122 9.70 -36.01 10.33
N GLY A 123 8.76 -35.73 11.24
CA GLY A 123 8.97 -35.73 12.70
C GLY A 123 9.46 -34.41 13.31
N GLN A 124 9.93 -33.44 12.50
CA GLN A 124 10.39 -32.11 12.94
C GLN A 124 9.32 -31.03 12.73
N LYS A 125 9.24 -30.02 13.59
CA LYS A 125 8.18 -28.99 13.48
C LYS A 125 8.44 -28.08 12.27
N LEU A 126 7.40 -27.73 11.50
CA LEU A 126 7.55 -26.83 10.34
C LEU A 126 8.13 -25.46 10.70
N VAL A 127 7.90 -24.97 11.91
CA VAL A 127 8.53 -23.75 12.43
C VAL A 127 10.07 -23.82 12.41
N GLN A 128 10.67 -24.99 12.60
CA GLN A 128 12.12 -25.15 12.57
C GLN A 128 12.68 -24.96 11.16
N TYR A 129 12.04 -25.54 10.14
CA TYR A 129 12.41 -25.32 8.74
C TYR A 129 12.27 -23.86 8.32
N LYS A 130 11.22 -23.18 8.82
CA LYS A 130 11.04 -21.74 8.63
C LYS A 130 12.19 -20.93 9.25
N THR A 131 12.61 -21.26 10.47
CA THR A 131 13.74 -20.60 11.14
C THR A 131 15.07 -20.90 10.46
N THR A 132 15.33 -22.13 10.02
CA THR A 132 16.55 -22.50 9.29
C THR A 132 16.63 -21.81 7.93
N TRP A 133 15.51 -21.68 7.21
CA TRP A 133 15.45 -20.90 5.98
C TRP A 133 15.79 -19.42 6.25
N LEU A 134 15.17 -18.83 7.28
CA LEU A 134 15.48 -17.45 7.70
C LEU A 134 16.96 -17.28 8.04
N HIS A 135 17.55 -18.21 8.77
CA HIS A 135 18.96 -18.16 9.18
C HIS A 135 19.95 -18.36 8.01
N LYS A 136 19.56 -19.11 6.97
CA LYS A 136 20.39 -19.33 5.77
C LYS A 136 20.42 -18.10 4.86
N TYR A 137 19.33 -17.33 4.82
CA TYR A 137 19.20 -16.11 4.01
C TYR A 137 19.44 -14.81 4.80
N GLN A 138 19.75 -14.90 6.11
CA GLN A 138 20.04 -13.75 6.98
C GLN A 138 21.05 -14.12 8.10
N PRO A 139 22.38 -14.06 7.85
CA PRO A 139 23.39 -14.50 8.82
C PRO A 139 23.64 -13.58 10.03
N SER A 140 23.00 -12.40 10.11
CA SER A 140 23.37 -11.34 11.07
C SER A 140 22.22 -10.78 11.92
N ALA A 141 21.08 -11.45 11.98
CA ALA A 141 20.03 -11.10 12.94
C ALA A 141 20.27 -11.86 14.25
N ASP A 142 21.03 -11.24 15.16
CA ASP A 142 21.34 -11.79 16.46
C ASP A 142 20.09 -11.99 17.34
N MET A 143 20.15 -13.02 18.17
CA MET A 143 19.08 -13.64 18.94
C MET A 143 18.61 -12.81 20.14
N SER A 144 17.29 -12.64 20.27
CA SER A 144 16.65 -12.77 21.59
C SER A 144 15.28 -13.43 21.45
N LEU A 145 15.24 -14.71 21.81
CA LEU A 145 14.04 -15.41 22.31
C LEU A 145 13.98 -15.08 23.81
N ILE A 146 12.84 -14.70 24.38
CA ILE A 146 11.84 -15.52 25.13
C ILE A 146 10.82 -14.45 25.61
N SER A 147 9.50 -14.58 25.44
CA SER A 147 8.63 -15.30 26.36
C SER A 147 7.19 -15.35 25.83
N GLU A 148 6.55 -16.46 26.14
CA GLU A 148 5.16 -16.84 25.90
C GLU A 148 4.16 -15.97 26.67
N GLY A 149 2.92 -15.89 26.15
CA GLY A 149 1.72 -15.28 26.75
C GLY A 149 0.71 -14.93 25.64
N GLU A 150 -0.20 -15.87 25.30
CA GLU A 150 -1.66 -15.81 25.62
C GLU A 150 -2.36 -14.66 24.85
N ASP A 151 -2.90 -14.92 23.65
CA ASP A 151 -4.28 -15.38 23.33
C ASP A 151 -5.38 -14.39 23.81
N ASP A 152 -6.11 -13.78 22.84
CA ASP A 152 -7.57 -13.51 22.82
C ASP A 152 -7.94 -12.71 21.53
N GLU A 153 -8.67 -13.34 20.59
CA GLU A 153 -10.09 -13.09 20.20
C GLU A 153 -10.33 -11.75 19.46
N MET A 154 -10.39 -11.74 18.12
CA MET A 154 -11.53 -12.01 17.21
C MET A 154 -12.69 -11.00 17.25
N GLY A 155 -12.93 -10.35 16.11
CA GLY A 155 -14.16 -9.63 15.75
C GLY A 155 -14.15 -9.36 14.25
N ASP A 156 -14.97 -10.11 13.53
CA ASP A 156 -15.22 -10.10 12.08
C ASP A 156 -16.72 -9.77 11.93
N ASP A 157 -17.10 -8.90 10.99
CA ASP A 157 -18.47 -8.78 10.49
C ASP A 157 -18.45 -8.09 9.11
N ASP A 158 -18.69 -8.92 8.10
CA ASP A 158 -19.68 -8.82 7.00
C ASP A 158 -19.89 -7.53 6.20
N GLU A 159 -19.69 -7.69 4.87
CA GLU A 159 -20.09 -6.80 3.78
C GLU A 159 -21.50 -7.13 3.27
N GLU A 160 -22.31 -6.11 2.96
CA GLU A 160 -23.44 -6.19 2.03
C GLU A 160 -23.34 -5.10 0.96
N GLU A 161 -23.45 -5.48 -0.32
CA GLU A 161 -23.67 -4.59 -1.47
C GLU A 161 -25.04 -4.84 -2.10
N GLY A 162 -25.81 -3.76 -2.29
CA GLY A 162 -27.02 -3.71 -3.09
C GLY A 162 -26.80 -3.04 -4.46
N LYS A 163 -27.15 -3.75 -5.53
CA LYS A 163 -27.20 -3.26 -6.93
C LYS A 163 -28.44 -2.40 -7.19
N THR A 164 -28.34 -1.42 -8.10
CA THR A 164 -29.41 -1.20 -9.10
C THR A 164 -28.91 -0.61 -10.43
N SER A 165 -29.52 -1.12 -11.51
CA SER A 165 -29.47 -0.82 -12.97
C SER A 165 -29.72 0.66 -13.33
N VAL A 166 -29.47 1.19 -14.56
CA VAL A 166 -30.27 1.03 -15.81
C VAL A 166 -29.53 1.43 -17.12
N LEU A 167 -29.72 0.58 -18.13
CA LEU A 167 -29.77 0.64 -19.62
C LEU A 167 -29.26 1.83 -20.48
N LEU A 168 -28.75 1.40 -21.66
CA LEU A 168 -28.30 2.10 -22.87
C LEU A 168 -29.47 2.46 -23.83
N GLU A 169 -29.35 3.58 -24.55
CA GLU A 169 -29.91 3.73 -25.91
C GLU A 169 -29.02 4.64 -26.81
N ASP A 170 -28.69 4.12 -28.00
CA ASP A 170 -27.98 4.76 -29.11
C ASP A 170 -28.95 5.45 -30.09
N LYS A 171 -28.65 6.66 -30.58
CA LYS A 171 -29.05 7.13 -31.95
C LYS A 171 -28.07 8.14 -32.57
N ASN A 172 -27.93 7.99 -33.88
CA ASN A 172 -26.92 8.51 -34.81
C ASN A 172 -27.47 9.66 -35.70
N LYS A 173 -26.67 10.71 -36.04
CA LYS A 173 -26.58 11.34 -37.40
C LYS A 173 -25.62 12.56 -37.56
N LYS A 174 -24.61 12.36 -38.43
CA LYS A 174 -24.12 13.16 -39.61
C LYS A 174 -23.64 14.66 -39.54
N SER A 175 -22.31 14.81 -39.67
CA SER A 175 -21.46 15.54 -40.67
C SER A 175 -21.49 17.08 -40.95
N LYS A 176 -20.36 17.75 -40.55
CA LYS A 176 -19.40 18.71 -41.20
C LYS A 176 -19.89 20.03 -41.88
N PRO A 177 -19.08 21.15 -41.96
CA PRO A 177 -17.63 21.18 -42.31
C PRO A 177 -16.71 22.18 -41.54
N GLU A 178 -15.44 22.12 -41.92
CA GLU A 178 -14.20 22.69 -41.34
C GLU A 178 -14.01 24.21 -41.49
N LEU A 179 -13.27 24.80 -40.55
CA LEU A 179 -12.33 25.91 -40.82
C LEU A 179 -11.11 25.78 -39.90
N HIS A 180 -9.96 25.60 -40.54
CA HIS A 180 -8.63 25.74 -39.95
C HIS A 180 -8.43 27.19 -39.50
N ASP A 181 -8.08 27.40 -38.23
CA ASP A 181 -7.25 28.54 -37.85
C ASP A 181 -6.31 28.17 -36.69
N ILE A 182 -5.15 28.82 -36.74
CA ILE A 182 -3.89 28.54 -36.10
C ILE A 182 -3.95 28.95 -34.62
N GLY A 183 -3.56 28.07 -33.69
CA GLY A 183 -3.56 28.42 -32.26
C GLY A 183 -3.11 27.34 -31.30
N LEU A 184 -1.82 26.97 -31.35
CA LEU A 184 -1.13 26.35 -30.21
C LEU A 184 -1.04 27.37 -29.06
N MET A 185 -2.09 27.54 -28.26
CA MET A 185 -2.02 28.25 -26.99
C MET A 185 -2.93 27.62 -25.95
N GLN A 186 -2.29 27.10 -24.90
CA GLN A 186 -2.78 27.04 -23.51
C GLN A 186 -4.21 26.51 -23.33
N ARG A 187 -4.32 25.20 -23.09
CA ARG A 187 -5.26 24.74 -22.06
C ARG A 187 -4.87 25.49 -20.79
N ARG A 188 -5.60 26.54 -20.45
CA ARG A 188 -5.48 27.21 -19.15
C ARG A 188 -5.85 26.14 -18.13
N ASP A 189 -4.86 25.56 -17.46
CA ASP A 189 -5.09 24.93 -16.17
C ASP A 189 -5.83 25.98 -15.35
N ARG A 190 -7.12 25.74 -15.08
CA ARG A 190 -7.86 26.58 -14.14
C ARG A 190 -7.05 26.53 -12.86
N GLU A 191 -6.50 27.66 -12.46
CA GLU A 191 -5.72 27.79 -11.23
C GLU A 191 -6.58 27.22 -10.10
N ARG A 192 -6.19 26.04 -9.60
CA ARG A 192 -6.95 25.32 -8.58
C ARG A 192 -6.73 26.07 -7.28
N ILE A 193 -7.67 26.96 -6.95
CA ILE A 193 -7.63 27.74 -5.73
C ILE A 193 -7.85 26.77 -4.55
N PRO A 194 -6.88 26.61 -3.65
CA PRO A 194 -7.06 25.76 -2.48
C PRO A 194 -8.18 26.30 -1.59
N VAL A 195 -8.95 25.40 -0.99
CA VAL A 195 -10.02 25.74 -0.06
C VAL A 195 -9.59 25.44 1.37
N ARG A 196 -10.10 26.23 2.32
CA ARG A 196 -9.89 25.95 3.74
C ARG A 196 -10.74 24.76 4.18
N TYR A 197 -10.16 23.88 5.00
CA TYR A 197 -10.89 22.74 5.55
C TYR A 197 -12.24 23.12 6.19
N CYS A 198 -12.31 24.24 6.93
CA CYS A 198 -13.56 24.70 7.57
C CYS A 198 -14.70 25.03 6.59
N THR A 199 -14.41 25.17 5.30
CA THR A 199 -15.41 25.42 4.25
C THR A 199 -15.94 24.15 3.60
N LEU A 200 -15.32 22.99 3.86
CA LEU A 200 -15.72 21.72 3.25
C LEU A 200 -17.06 21.22 3.81
N GLY A 201 -17.26 21.27 5.13
CA GLY A 201 -18.41 20.63 5.76
C GLY A 201 -18.43 19.10 5.55
N THR A 202 -19.62 18.51 5.55
CA THR A 202 -19.85 17.07 5.37
C THR A 202 -19.55 16.62 3.95
N ARG A 203 -19.18 15.34 3.78
CA ARG A 203 -18.89 14.74 2.48
C ARG A 203 -20.07 14.87 1.52
N ASP A 204 -19.76 15.27 0.30
CA ASP A 204 -20.69 15.47 -0.81
C ASP A 204 -20.09 14.84 -2.06
N ALA A 205 -20.78 13.85 -2.61
CA ALA A 205 -20.36 13.11 -3.81
C ALA A 205 -20.34 14.00 -5.08
N ALA A 206 -21.00 15.16 -5.06
CA ALA A 206 -20.96 16.12 -6.16
C ALA A 206 -19.68 16.97 -6.17
N ARG A 207 -18.88 16.95 -5.10
CA ARG A 207 -17.64 17.74 -5.01
C ARG A 207 -16.52 17.08 -5.80
N ASP A 208 -15.79 17.88 -6.58
CA ASP A 208 -14.65 17.40 -7.38
C ASP A 208 -13.55 16.81 -6.47
N PRO A 209 -13.17 15.53 -6.62
CA PRO A 209 -12.11 14.90 -5.84
C PRO A 209 -10.75 15.61 -5.95
N HIS A 210 -10.53 16.36 -7.03
CA HIS A 210 -9.29 17.10 -7.28
C HIS A 210 -9.26 18.49 -6.62
N THR A 211 -10.28 18.83 -5.82
CA THR A 211 -10.31 20.08 -5.05
C THR A 211 -9.17 20.10 -4.04
N LEU A 212 -8.28 21.09 -4.14
CA LEU A 212 -7.13 21.23 -3.25
C LEU A 212 -7.54 21.82 -1.90
N VAL A 213 -6.95 21.35 -0.82
CA VAL A 213 -7.28 21.74 0.56
C VAL A 213 -6.03 22.29 1.25
N GLU A 214 -6.19 23.44 1.92
CA GLU A 214 -5.14 24.03 2.74
C GLU A 214 -4.82 23.14 3.95
N LEU A 215 -3.52 22.99 4.26
CA LEU A 215 -3.08 22.28 5.45
C LEU A 215 -3.32 23.11 6.70
N SER A 216 -3.86 22.48 7.73
CA SER A 216 -3.95 23.07 9.08
C SER A 216 -2.67 22.79 9.87
N ALA A 217 -2.28 23.72 10.74
CA ALA A 217 -1.27 23.41 11.76
C ALA A 217 -1.91 22.55 12.87
N PHE A 218 -1.14 21.65 13.49
CA PHE A 218 -1.61 20.88 14.66
C PHE A 218 -2.14 21.80 15.77
N SER A 219 -1.44 22.91 16.03
CA SER A 219 -1.85 23.91 17.02
C SER A 219 -3.18 24.59 16.68
N ALA A 220 -3.49 24.79 15.40
CA ALA A 220 -4.75 25.41 14.95
C ALA A 220 -5.98 24.53 15.23
N ILE A 221 -5.77 23.22 15.40
CA ILE A 221 -6.82 22.25 15.78
C ILE A 221 -6.70 21.80 17.24
N ASN A 222 -5.95 22.54 18.07
CA ASN A 222 -5.69 22.21 19.48
C ASN A 222 -5.12 20.79 19.69
N ARG A 223 -4.24 20.35 18.79
CA ARG A 223 -3.50 19.09 18.91
C ARG A 223 -2.00 19.33 18.84
N PHE A 224 -1.22 18.32 19.22
CA PHE A 224 0.22 18.27 18.98
C PHE A 224 0.53 17.23 17.92
N GLN A 225 1.63 17.41 17.19
CA GLN A 225 2.12 16.40 16.28
C GLN A 225 2.45 15.11 17.08
N PRO A 226 1.85 13.96 16.77
CA PRO A 226 1.95 12.78 17.62
C PRO A 226 3.27 12.00 17.50
N PHE A 227 4.10 12.34 16.52
CA PHE A 227 5.38 11.67 16.27
C PHE A 227 6.39 12.64 15.65
N ASN A 228 7.67 12.37 15.83
CA ASN A 228 8.73 13.12 15.16
C ASN A 228 9.04 12.49 13.80
N VAL A 229 9.45 13.30 12.84
CA VAL A 229 9.85 12.82 11.52
C VAL A 229 11.25 13.32 11.20
N ALA A 230 12.13 12.41 10.78
CA ALA A 230 13.43 12.72 10.23
C ALA A 230 13.51 12.23 8.78
N VAL A 231 13.88 13.09 7.84
CA VAL A 231 13.99 12.75 6.41
C VAL A 231 15.43 12.96 5.94
N SER A 232 16.02 11.92 5.36
CA SER A 232 17.37 11.97 4.78
C SER A 232 17.41 12.84 3.53
N SER A 233 18.50 13.59 3.34
CA SER A 233 18.68 14.45 2.15
C SER A 233 18.72 13.65 0.85
N ASN A 234 19.26 12.42 0.87
CA ASN A 234 19.22 11.51 -0.27
C ASN A 234 17.78 11.14 -0.70
N VAL A 235 16.84 11.06 0.23
CA VAL A 235 15.40 10.84 -0.06
C VAL A 235 14.84 12.02 -0.83
N LEU A 236 15.07 13.24 -0.32
CA LEU A 236 14.60 14.47 -0.94
C LEU A 236 15.18 14.66 -2.34
N LEU A 237 16.48 14.38 -2.50
CA LEU A 237 17.16 14.49 -3.79
C LEU A 237 16.57 13.56 -4.84
N LEU A 238 16.34 12.29 -4.52
CA LEU A 238 15.77 11.32 -5.46
C LEU A 238 14.30 11.62 -5.77
N MET A 239 13.54 12.00 -4.74
CA MET A 239 12.12 12.37 -4.88
C MET A 239 11.96 13.61 -5.75
N ASP A 240 12.67 14.69 -5.45
CA ASP A 240 12.64 15.94 -6.22
C ASP A 240 13.03 15.66 -7.67
N PHE A 241 14.14 14.93 -7.88
CA PHE A 241 14.57 14.53 -9.22
C PHE A 241 13.49 13.78 -9.98
N HIS A 242 12.84 12.78 -9.37
CA HIS A 242 11.74 12.04 -9.99
C HIS A 242 10.60 12.97 -10.43
N CYS A 243 10.19 13.90 -9.56
CA CYS A 243 9.09 14.83 -9.83
C CYS A 243 9.41 15.82 -10.98
N HIS A 244 10.68 16.08 -11.28
CA HIS A 244 11.06 16.97 -12.38
C HIS A 244 11.02 16.34 -13.77
N LEU A 245 11.09 15.01 -13.90
CA LEU A 245 11.35 14.36 -15.19
C LEU A 245 10.16 14.41 -16.15
N THR A 246 8.94 14.49 -15.64
CA THR A 246 7.72 14.49 -16.45
C THR A 246 6.80 15.65 -16.11
N SER A 247 5.99 16.04 -17.09
CA SER A 247 4.88 17.00 -16.93
C SER A 247 3.60 16.38 -16.34
N SER A 248 3.55 15.04 -16.22
CA SER A 248 2.48 14.30 -15.54
C SER A 248 2.80 14.06 -14.07
N GLU A 249 1.77 13.76 -13.28
CA GLU A 249 1.95 13.35 -11.88
C GLU A 249 2.69 12.01 -11.80
N VAL A 250 3.59 11.90 -10.83
CA VAL A 250 4.33 10.67 -10.51
C VAL A 250 4.03 10.26 -9.08
N VAL A 251 4.20 8.98 -8.77
CA VAL A 251 4.03 8.42 -7.43
C VAL A 251 5.25 7.62 -7.00
N GLY A 252 5.44 7.46 -5.70
CA GLY A 252 6.45 6.57 -5.15
C GLY A 252 6.23 6.26 -3.68
N TYR A 253 6.97 5.27 -3.19
CA TYR A 253 6.89 4.83 -1.80
C TYR A 253 8.08 5.32 -0.98
N LEU A 254 7.87 5.45 0.33
CA LEU A 254 8.90 5.85 1.29
C LEU A 254 9.23 4.68 2.20
N GLY A 255 10.51 4.33 2.28
CA GLY A 255 11.03 3.29 3.17
C GLY A 255 11.84 3.85 4.32
N GLY A 256 11.65 3.27 5.50
CA GLY A 256 12.21 3.83 6.73
C GLY A 256 12.13 2.91 7.92
N ARG A 257 12.26 3.51 9.11
CA ARG A 257 12.15 2.85 10.40
C ARG A 257 11.22 3.66 11.31
N TRP A 258 10.40 2.95 12.06
CA TRP A 258 9.59 3.52 13.12
C TRP A 258 10.13 3.04 14.47
N ASP A 259 10.51 3.98 15.34
CA ASP A 259 10.91 3.70 16.71
C ASP A 259 9.77 4.08 17.66
N THR A 260 9.12 3.08 18.25
CA THR A 260 8.00 3.25 19.18
C THR A 260 8.42 3.87 20.51
N ASN A 261 9.69 3.72 20.92
CA ASN A 261 10.18 4.25 22.20
C ASN A 261 10.42 5.75 22.12
N THR A 262 11.01 6.22 21.01
CA THR A 262 11.29 7.65 20.79
C THR A 262 10.19 8.36 20.00
N GLN A 263 9.18 7.63 19.53
CA GLN A 263 8.14 8.11 18.63
C GLN A 263 8.74 8.81 17.39
N LEU A 264 9.81 8.22 16.81
CA LEU A 264 10.55 8.80 15.69
C LEU A 264 10.35 7.97 14.43
N LEU A 265 9.78 8.60 13.40
CA LEU A 265 9.73 8.07 12.05
C LEU A 265 10.95 8.56 11.28
N THR A 266 11.85 7.65 10.91
CA THR A 266 13.02 7.97 10.09
C THR A 266 12.80 7.49 8.67
N VAL A 267 12.67 8.43 7.73
CA VAL A 267 12.56 8.16 6.29
C VAL A 267 13.96 8.10 5.69
N LEU A 268 14.34 6.92 5.22
CA LEU A 268 15.71 6.59 4.81
C LEU A 268 15.87 6.44 3.30
N ARG A 269 14.81 6.04 2.58
CA ARG A 269 14.83 5.85 1.12
C ARG A 269 13.51 6.22 0.46
N ALA A 270 13.61 6.72 -0.77
CA ALA A 270 12.49 6.81 -1.71
C ALA A 270 12.56 5.65 -2.71
N PHE A 271 11.40 5.16 -3.10
CA PHE A 271 11.21 4.13 -4.13
C PHE A 271 10.27 4.69 -5.20
N PRO A 272 10.83 5.34 -6.23
CA PRO A 272 10.06 5.85 -7.36
C PRO A 272 9.28 4.73 -8.07
N CYS A 273 7.98 4.90 -8.28
CA CYS A 273 7.21 3.93 -9.06
C CYS A 273 7.45 4.17 -10.56
N ARG A 274 8.19 3.26 -11.21
CA ARG A 274 8.42 3.26 -12.67
C ARG A 274 7.24 2.68 -13.43
N THR A 275 6.05 3.25 -13.23
CA THR A 275 4.83 2.88 -13.95
C THR A 275 3.99 4.12 -14.24
N ARG A 276 3.09 4.03 -15.20
CA ARG A 276 2.11 5.07 -15.49
C ARG A 276 0.89 4.88 -14.59
N LEU A 277 0.30 5.97 -14.10
CA LEU A 277 -0.90 5.92 -13.25
C LEU A 277 -2.09 5.19 -13.91
N ALA A 278 -2.17 5.18 -15.24
CA ALA A 278 -3.20 4.47 -16.00
C ALA A 278 -2.89 2.99 -16.25
N ASP A 279 -1.66 2.53 -16.01
CA ASP A 279 -1.19 1.18 -16.30
C ASP A 279 -1.43 0.25 -15.11
N LYS A 280 -2.66 -0.26 -15.02
CA LYS A 280 -3.10 -1.17 -13.95
C LYS A 280 -2.47 -2.56 -14.04
N ASP A 281 -1.94 -2.94 -15.20
CA ASP A 281 -1.36 -4.26 -15.42
C ASP A 281 0.09 -4.31 -14.92
N ALA A 282 0.86 -3.23 -15.12
CA ALA A 282 2.24 -3.14 -14.64
C ALA A 282 2.35 -2.77 -13.16
N ALA A 283 1.36 -2.08 -12.58
CA ALA A 283 1.42 -1.59 -11.21
C ALA A 283 1.70 -2.68 -10.15
N PRO A 284 1.05 -3.87 -10.15
CA PRO A 284 1.31 -4.90 -9.15
C PRO A 284 2.75 -5.44 -9.17
N ALA A 285 3.37 -5.53 -10.35
CA ALA A 285 4.75 -6.00 -10.49
C ALA A 285 5.74 -4.99 -9.90
N VAL A 286 5.49 -3.69 -10.11
CA VAL A 286 6.30 -2.61 -9.51
C VAL A 286 6.16 -2.60 -7.99
N GLU A 287 4.94 -2.80 -7.47
CA GLU A 287 4.71 -2.90 -6.02
C GLU A 287 5.41 -4.11 -5.40
N GLU A 288 5.38 -5.27 -6.06
CA GLU A 288 6.09 -6.47 -5.61
C GLU A 288 7.61 -6.25 -5.59
N GLU A 289 8.16 -5.61 -6.63
CA GLU A 289 9.58 -5.23 -6.68
C GLU A 289 9.98 -4.31 -5.52
N ILE A 290 9.16 -3.29 -5.24
CA ILE A 290 9.41 -2.34 -4.14
C ILE A 290 9.29 -3.05 -2.78
N CYS A 291 8.30 -3.92 -2.61
CA CYS A 291 8.14 -4.72 -1.40
C CYS A 291 9.36 -5.62 -1.14
N GLN A 292 9.86 -6.29 -2.17
CA GLN A 292 11.07 -7.10 -2.08
C GLN A 292 12.30 -6.25 -1.75
N ASN A 293 12.43 -5.05 -2.34
CA ASN A 293 13.53 -4.13 -2.05
C ASN A 293 13.52 -3.60 -0.61
N LEU A 294 12.35 -3.27 -0.07
CA LEU A 294 12.17 -2.91 1.34
C LEU A 294 12.62 -4.07 2.25
N PHE A 295 12.16 -5.29 1.95
CA PHE A 295 12.51 -6.48 2.72
C PHE A 295 14.01 -6.77 2.71
N MET A 296 14.66 -6.78 1.54
CA MET A 296 16.09 -7.04 1.42
C MET A 296 16.96 -6.01 2.17
N ARG A 297 16.45 -4.79 2.38
CA ARG A 297 17.13 -3.71 3.08
C ARG A 297 16.74 -3.60 4.56
N GLY A 298 15.85 -4.48 5.04
CA GLY A 298 15.33 -4.43 6.40
C GLY A 298 14.65 -3.09 6.71
N LEU A 299 13.99 -2.49 5.71
CA LEU A 299 13.20 -1.28 5.82
C LEU A 299 11.71 -1.62 5.88
N SER A 300 10.95 -0.77 6.55
CA SER A 300 9.49 -0.82 6.55
C SER A 300 8.94 0.23 5.59
N LEU A 301 7.77 -0.04 5.02
CA LEU A 301 6.98 1.00 4.35
C LEU A 301 6.52 2.01 5.42
N VAL A 302 6.85 3.29 5.22
CA VAL A 302 6.57 4.37 6.18
C VAL A 302 5.77 5.53 5.58
N GLY A 303 5.49 5.48 4.29
CA GLY A 303 4.79 6.55 3.61
C GLY A 303 4.81 6.42 2.10
N TRP A 304 4.36 7.48 1.45
CA TRP A 304 4.28 7.61 0.01
C TRP A 304 4.49 9.08 -0.37
N TYR A 305 4.75 9.31 -1.66
CA TYR A 305 4.79 10.64 -2.22
C TYR A 305 4.18 10.68 -3.61
N HIS A 306 3.71 11.85 -4.01
CA HIS A 306 3.38 12.13 -5.41
C HIS A 306 3.74 13.57 -5.79
N SER A 307 3.61 13.90 -7.07
CA SER A 307 3.87 15.24 -7.58
C SER A 307 2.62 15.96 -8.04
N HIS A 308 2.59 17.28 -7.85
CA HIS A 308 1.75 18.22 -8.58
C HIS A 308 2.65 19.10 -9.45
N PRO A 309 3.02 18.67 -10.68
CA PRO A 309 4.09 19.31 -11.46
C PRO A 309 3.97 20.82 -11.60
N ARG A 310 2.75 21.32 -11.85
CA ARG A 310 2.44 22.76 -12.02
C ARG A 310 1.45 23.31 -10.99
N GLY A 311 1.01 22.48 -10.05
CA GLY A 311 0.05 22.85 -9.01
C GLY A 311 0.71 23.11 -7.67
N PRO A 312 0.03 23.78 -6.72
CA PRO A 312 0.56 23.91 -5.38
C PRO A 312 0.71 22.52 -4.74
N ALA A 313 1.76 22.37 -3.95
CA ALA A 313 2.06 21.15 -3.19
C ALA A 313 1.13 21.04 -1.97
N LEU A 314 -0.16 20.86 -2.21
CA LEU A 314 -1.23 20.73 -1.22
C LEU A 314 -2.11 19.53 -1.60
N PRO A 315 -2.67 18.80 -0.62
CA PRO A 315 -3.47 17.62 -0.91
C PRO A 315 -4.81 17.99 -1.53
N SER A 316 -5.26 17.17 -2.47
CA SER A 316 -6.65 17.12 -2.93
C SER A 316 -7.54 16.32 -1.97
N LEU A 317 -8.87 16.36 -2.16
CA LEU A 317 -9.79 15.48 -1.41
C LEU A 317 -9.46 14.00 -1.65
N GLN A 318 -9.10 13.62 -2.88
CA GLN A 318 -8.64 12.28 -3.20
C GLN A 318 -7.36 11.90 -2.44
N ASP A 319 -6.41 12.83 -2.30
CA ASP A 319 -5.17 12.59 -1.55
C ASP A 319 -5.44 12.42 -0.05
N ILE A 320 -6.40 13.17 0.49
CA ILE A 320 -6.84 13.06 1.90
C ILE A 320 -7.41 11.66 2.17
N ASP A 321 -8.28 11.18 1.29
CA ASP A 321 -8.88 9.85 1.41
C ASP A 321 -7.83 8.75 1.27
N SER A 322 -6.97 8.86 0.25
CA SER A 322 -5.86 7.92 0.04
C SER A 322 -4.93 7.87 1.25
N GLN A 323 -4.59 9.03 1.81
CA GLN A 323 -3.76 9.12 3.01
C GLN A 323 -4.41 8.49 4.23
N MET A 324 -5.73 8.65 4.44
CA MET A 324 -6.45 7.95 5.50
C MET A 324 -6.36 6.43 5.33
N ASP A 325 -6.59 5.93 4.12
CA ASP A 325 -6.49 4.50 3.82
C ASP A 325 -5.08 3.96 4.07
N HIS A 326 -4.04 4.70 3.67
CA HIS A 326 -2.65 4.31 3.94
C HIS A 326 -2.34 4.29 5.43
N GLN A 327 -2.82 5.27 6.20
CA GLN A 327 -2.67 5.31 7.65
C GLN A 327 -3.33 4.10 8.33
N LEU A 328 -4.55 3.74 7.91
CA LEU A 328 -5.27 2.58 8.45
C LEU A 328 -4.55 1.27 8.11
N ARG A 329 -4.12 1.10 6.85
CA ARG A 329 -3.37 -0.10 6.42
C ARG A 329 -2.07 -0.30 7.18
N LEU A 330 -1.36 0.78 7.51
CA LEU A 330 -0.07 0.72 8.20
C LEU A 330 -0.20 0.57 9.73
N GLN A 331 -1.31 0.98 10.33
CA GLN A 331 -1.60 0.69 11.75
C GLN A 331 -1.75 -0.83 12.00
N GLY A 332 -2.27 -1.58 11.04
CA GLY A 332 -2.40 -3.04 11.13
C GLY A 332 -3.39 -3.50 12.22
N SER A 333 -3.40 -4.80 12.51
CA SER A 333 -4.32 -5.42 13.49
C SER A 333 -3.78 -5.44 14.93
N SER A 334 -2.57 -4.95 15.15
CA SER A 334 -1.99 -4.78 16.50
C SER A 334 -2.28 -3.38 16.98
N ASN A 335 -2.64 -3.18 18.25
CA ASN A 335 -2.84 -1.86 18.89
C ASN A 335 -1.60 -0.93 18.89
N GLY A 336 -0.60 -1.20 18.06
CA GLY A 336 0.58 -0.37 17.87
C GLY A 336 0.29 0.76 16.87
N PHE A 337 0.64 1.98 17.26
CA PHE A 337 0.65 3.11 16.34
C PHE A 337 1.88 3.00 15.42
N GLN A 338 1.65 2.99 14.09
CA GLN A 338 2.70 3.20 13.09
C GLN A 338 2.27 4.37 12.17
N PRO A 339 3.03 5.47 12.13
CA PRO A 339 2.68 6.60 11.29
C PRO A 339 2.91 6.29 9.80
N CYS A 340 2.08 6.88 8.96
CA CYS A 340 2.23 6.92 7.52
C CYS A 340 2.39 8.36 7.07
N LEU A 341 3.52 8.70 6.47
CA LEU A 341 3.79 10.05 5.97
C LEU A 341 3.36 10.19 4.51
N GLY A 342 2.51 11.18 4.20
CA GLY A 342 2.25 11.60 2.83
C GLY A 342 3.13 12.80 2.48
N ILE A 343 3.72 12.83 1.28
CA ILE A 343 4.51 13.97 0.79
C ILE A 343 4.04 14.37 -0.60
N ILE A 344 3.80 15.66 -0.81
CA ILE A 344 3.48 16.21 -2.13
C ILE A 344 4.62 17.11 -2.58
N CYS A 345 5.12 16.89 -3.80
CA CYS A 345 6.15 17.71 -4.41
C CYS A 345 5.59 18.54 -5.57
N GLY A 346 5.75 19.86 -5.48
CA GLY A 346 5.38 20.82 -6.53
C GLY A 346 6.62 21.44 -7.16
N PRO A 347 7.18 20.85 -8.24
CA PRO A 347 8.44 21.33 -8.80
C PRO A 347 8.31 22.63 -9.61
N TYR A 348 7.28 22.79 -10.44
CA TYR A 348 7.18 23.91 -11.40
C TYR A 348 6.03 24.88 -11.10
N TYR A 349 5.49 24.86 -9.87
CA TYR A 349 4.45 25.81 -9.48
C TYR A 349 5.01 27.24 -9.41
N HIS A 350 4.36 28.18 -10.09
CA HIS A 350 4.82 29.58 -10.16
C HIS A 350 4.73 30.32 -8.82
N GLY A 351 3.96 29.81 -7.85
CA GLY A 351 3.91 30.36 -6.49
C GLY A 351 5.08 29.91 -5.60
N ASN A 352 5.99 29.05 -6.09
CA ASN A 352 7.18 28.64 -5.34
C ASN A 352 8.15 29.81 -5.12
N GLN A 353 8.86 29.78 -4.01
CA GLN A 353 9.91 30.77 -3.71
C GLN A 353 11.20 30.44 -4.47
N GLY A 354 11.29 30.89 -5.73
CA GLY A 354 12.47 30.71 -6.57
C GLY A 354 12.53 29.34 -7.24
N VAL A 355 13.74 28.78 -7.35
CA VAL A 355 14.03 27.55 -8.12
C VAL A 355 13.75 26.25 -7.35
N ALA A 356 13.66 26.32 -6.02
CA ALA A 356 13.42 25.17 -5.17
C ALA A 356 12.00 24.62 -5.39
N SER A 357 11.89 23.31 -5.46
CA SER A 357 10.59 22.64 -5.40
C SER A 357 9.97 22.81 -4.01
N THR A 358 8.64 22.99 -3.97
CA THR A 358 7.92 22.95 -2.69
C THR A 358 7.63 21.50 -2.34
N ILE A 359 8.16 21.04 -1.22
CA ILE A 359 7.94 19.69 -0.69
C ILE A 359 7.11 19.83 0.57
N THR A 360 5.92 19.24 0.56
CA THR A 360 4.92 19.39 1.63
C THR A 360 4.61 18.04 2.26
N PRO A 361 5.19 17.73 3.43
CA PRO A 361 4.80 16.60 4.25
C PRO A 361 3.46 16.88 4.95
N PHE A 362 2.56 15.90 4.92
CA PHE A 362 1.26 16.01 5.56
C PHE A 362 0.82 14.69 6.20
N TRP A 363 -0.12 14.81 7.13
CA TRP A 363 -0.82 13.72 7.78
C TRP A 363 -2.30 14.06 7.83
N VAL A 364 -3.17 13.07 7.99
CA VAL A 364 -4.62 13.32 8.08
C VAL A 364 -5.11 12.90 9.45
N VAL A 365 -5.67 13.86 10.17
CA VAL A 365 -6.37 13.58 11.43
C VAL A 365 -7.74 13.01 11.08
N PRO A 366 -8.12 11.82 11.59
CA PRO A 366 -9.45 11.27 11.37
C PRO A 366 -10.54 12.25 11.80
N PRO A 367 -11.69 12.25 11.11
CA PRO A 367 -12.81 13.10 11.47
C PRO A 367 -13.25 12.81 12.93
N PRO A 368 -13.76 13.82 13.66
CA PRO A 368 -14.27 13.61 15.02
C PRO A 368 -15.40 12.58 15.04
N GLU A 369 -15.50 11.80 16.11
CA GLU A 369 -16.57 10.79 16.28
C GLU A 369 -17.98 11.38 16.16
N GLN A 370 -18.16 12.66 16.50
CA GLN A 370 -19.46 13.34 16.38
C GLN A 370 -19.84 13.66 14.92
N ARG A 371 -18.89 13.64 13.99
CA ARG A 371 -19.07 13.95 12.57
C ARG A 371 -18.28 12.97 11.70
N PRO A 372 -18.63 11.67 11.70
CA PRO A 372 -17.88 10.63 10.99
C PRO A 372 -17.95 10.78 9.46
N ASN A 373 -18.98 11.48 8.96
CA ASN A 373 -19.19 11.74 7.54
C ASN A 373 -18.42 12.96 7.01
N ASP A 374 -17.59 13.61 7.82
CA ASP A 374 -16.72 14.70 7.37
C ASP A 374 -15.45 14.13 6.71
N TYR A 375 -14.77 14.95 5.90
CA TYR A 375 -13.43 14.61 5.42
C TYR A 375 -12.42 14.59 6.60
N GLY A 376 -11.35 13.82 6.48
CA GLY A 376 -10.23 13.94 7.41
C GLY A 376 -9.59 15.32 7.34
N ILE A 377 -9.03 15.80 8.47
CA ILE A 377 -8.39 17.11 8.53
C ILE A 377 -6.93 16.97 8.07
N PRO A 378 -6.52 17.52 6.93
CA PRO A 378 -5.14 17.46 6.51
C PRO A 378 -4.31 18.47 7.33
N VAL A 379 -3.26 17.96 7.96
CA VAL A 379 -2.36 18.74 8.81
C VAL A 379 -0.94 18.72 8.28
N ALA A 380 -0.26 19.85 8.36
CA ALA A 380 1.15 19.95 8.01
C ALA A 380 2.00 19.21 9.05
N VAL A 381 2.94 18.40 8.56
CA VAL A 381 3.89 17.66 9.42
C VAL A 381 5.22 18.39 9.43
N GLU A 382 5.67 18.76 10.62
CA GLU A 382 7.01 19.28 10.84
C GLU A 382 8.03 18.14 10.77
N VAL A 383 9.04 18.34 9.93
CA VAL A 383 10.08 17.36 9.65
C VAL A 383 11.47 17.93 9.96
N THR A 384 12.35 17.08 10.48
CA THR A 384 13.77 17.39 10.63
C THR A 384 14.53 16.84 9.43
N TYR A 385 15.22 17.71 8.70
CA TYR A 385 16.05 17.30 7.57
C TYR A 385 17.43 16.85 8.03
N VAL A 386 17.78 15.60 7.71
CA VAL A 386 19.06 14.99 8.06
C VAL A 386 19.94 14.96 6.83
N GLN A 387 20.98 15.80 6.82
CA GLN A 387 21.93 15.83 5.72
C GLN A 387 22.86 14.61 5.75
N ASP A 388 22.81 13.82 4.69
CA ASP A 388 23.67 12.65 4.51
C ASP A 388 25.13 13.06 4.29
N ASN A 389 26.05 12.16 4.65
CA ASN A 389 27.47 12.40 4.44
C ASN A 389 27.86 12.30 2.96
N PHE A 390 27.22 11.40 2.19
CA PHE A 390 27.54 11.15 0.79
C PHE A 390 26.29 10.72 0.00
N LEU A 391 26.36 10.86 -1.32
CA LEU A 391 25.37 10.34 -2.24
C LEU A 391 25.59 8.83 -2.40
N THR A 392 24.61 8.02 -2.03
CA THR A 392 24.77 6.56 -2.11
C THR A 392 24.72 6.07 -3.56
N THR A 393 25.46 5.00 -3.87
CA THR A 393 25.42 4.35 -5.20
C THR A 393 24.02 3.88 -5.57
N ASP A 394 23.22 3.45 -4.60
CA ASP A 394 21.83 3.06 -4.83
C ASP A 394 21.00 4.25 -5.37
N VAL A 395 21.13 5.44 -4.78
CA VAL A 395 20.41 6.64 -5.24
C VAL A 395 20.82 6.98 -6.67
N LEU A 396 22.13 6.92 -6.99
CA LEU A 396 22.60 7.14 -8.35
C LEU A 396 21.99 6.12 -9.33
N ASN A 397 21.96 4.84 -8.96
CA ASN A 397 21.37 3.80 -9.80
C ASN A 397 19.88 4.05 -10.04
N GLU A 398 19.12 4.44 -9.00
CA GLU A 398 17.71 4.79 -9.14
C GLU A 398 17.51 6.01 -10.06
N MET A 399 18.34 7.05 -9.92
CA MET A 399 18.31 8.19 -10.84
C MET A 399 18.54 7.75 -12.29
N MET A 400 19.51 6.88 -12.55
CA MET A 400 19.79 6.37 -13.89
C MET A 400 18.65 5.51 -14.44
N LEU A 401 18.02 4.67 -13.61
CA LEU A 401 16.83 3.89 -14.00
C LEU A 401 15.66 4.81 -14.35
N LEU A 402 15.49 5.92 -13.63
CA LEU A 402 14.49 6.93 -13.96
C LEU A 402 14.78 7.64 -15.29
N VAL A 403 16.04 8.00 -15.55
CA VAL A 403 16.43 8.57 -16.86
C VAL A 403 16.08 7.60 -18.00
N GLU A 404 16.39 6.31 -17.83
CA GLU A 404 16.06 5.30 -18.83
C GLU A 404 14.55 5.15 -19.03
N PHE A 405 13.80 5.03 -17.93
CA PHE A 405 12.35 4.87 -17.95
C PHE A 405 11.63 6.03 -18.66
N TYR A 406 12.07 7.26 -18.42
CA TYR A 406 11.46 8.44 -19.03
C TYR A 406 12.06 8.84 -20.39
N ARG A 407 13.14 8.20 -20.87
CA ARG A 407 13.82 8.60 -22.12
C ARG A 407 12.87 8.69 -23.32
N SER A 408 11.92 7.77 -23.44
CA SER A 408 10.94 7.72 -24.53
C SER A 408 9.53 8.16 -24.09
N ALA A 409 9.41 8.82 -22.95
CA ALA A 409 8.14 9.28 -22.42
C ALA A 409 7.60 10.46 -23.24
N PRO A 410 6.34 10.44 -23.70
CA PRO A 410 5.77 11.53 -24.50
C PRO A 410 5.60 12.83 -23.70
N ASP A 411 5.55 12.72 -22.38
CA ASP A 411 5.37 13.78 -21.40
C ASP A 411 6.68 14.15 -20.67
N LEU A 412 7.82 13.63 -21.14
CA LEU A 412 9.15 14.02 -20.67
C LEU A 412 9.33 15.54 -20.80
N VAL A 413 9.81 16.18 -19.75
CA VAL A 413 9.99 17.62 -19.74
C VAL A 413 11.13 18.03 -20.67
N GLN A 414 10.94 19.07 -21.48
CA GLN A 414 11.97 19.63 -22.36
C GLN A 414 13.05 20.36 -21.56
N PHE A 415 14.20 19.72 -21.33
CA PHE A 415 15.24 20.22 -20.43
C PHE A 415 15.91 21.51 -20.94
N SER A 416 15.93 21.71 -22.26
CA SER A 416 16.44 22.92 -22.91
C SER A 416 15.43 24.07 -22.94
N GLN A 417 14.16 23.83 -22.59
CA GLN A 417 13.14 24.86 -22.56
C GLN A 417 13.42 25.87 -21.42
N MET A 418 13.07 27.13 -21.66
CA MET A 418 13.16 28.17 -20.64
C MET A 418 12.01 28.04 -19.63
N TRP A 419 12.36 27.86 -18.36
CA TRP A 419 11.40 27.89 -17.24
C TRP A 419 11.12 29.33 -16.80
N SER A 420 12.16 30.16 -16.73
CA SER A 420 12.09 31.61 -16.49
C SER A 420 12.95 32.34 -17.54
N PRO A 421 12.89 33.69 -17.64
CA PRO A 421 13.64 34.43 -18.66
C PRO A 421 15.14 34.12 -18.72
N ASN A 422 15.75 33.72 -17.59
CA ASN A 422 17.19 33.49 -17.46
C ASN A 422 17.54 32.07 -16.98
N THR A 423 16.58 31.15 -16.92
CA THR A 423 16.79 29.82 -16.33
C THR A 423 16.11 28.76 -17.19
N SER A 424 16.90 27.83 -17.73
CA SER A 424 16.35 26.64 -18.39
C SER A 424 15.74 25.69 -17.37
N ILE A 425 14.89 24.77 -17.81
CA ILE A 425 14.36 23.71 -16.95
C ILE A 425 15.50 22.91 -16.33
N LEU A 426 16.53 22.57 -17.11
CA LEU A 426 17.69 21.87 -16.55
C LEU A 426 18.40 22.68 -15.46
N ASP A 427 18.60 23.98 -15.66
CA ASP A 427 19.22 24.84 -14.64
C ASP A 427 18.36 24.92 -13.37
N LYS A 428 17.02 24.96 -13.52
CA LYS A 428 16.09 24.84 -12.40
C LYS A 428 16.28 23.52 -11.66
N ILE A 429 16.33 22.38 -12.38
CA ILE A 429 16.54 21.05 -11.78
C ILE A 429 17.85 21.04 -10.99
N LYS A 430 18.97 21.48 -11.61
CA LYS A 430 20.27 21.58 -10.95
C LYS A 430 20.21 22.40 -9.66
N ALA A 431 19.56 23.57 -9.72
CA ALA A 431 19.46 24.47 -8.58
C ALA A 431 18.50 24.00 -7.49
N SER A 432 17.45 23.24 -7.84
CA SER A 432 16.55 22.61 -6.87
C SER A 432 17.26 21.48 -6.11
N LEU A 433 17.92 20.58 -6.84
CA LEU A 433 18.59 19.41 -6.28
C LEU A 433 19.80 19.76 -5.43
N SER A 434 20.47 20.88 -5.71
CA SER A 434 21.59 21.36 -4.88
C SER A 434 21.14 21.71 -3.45
N GLY A 435 19.86 22.05 -3.26
CA GLY A 435 19.25 22.24 -1.93
C GLY A 435 19.14 20.94 -1.11
N HIS A 436 19.31 19.78 -1.75
CA HIS A 436 19.26 18.46 -1.11
C HIS A 436 20.62 17.74 -1.12
N ALA A 437 21.69 18.48 -1.41
CA ALA A 437 23.03 17.92 -1.53
C ALA A 437 23.55 17.30 -0.20
N PRO A 438 24.20 16.13 -0.27
CA PRO A 438 24.94 15.58 0.87
C PRO A 438 26.19 16.43 1.18
N LYS A 439 26.83 16.18 2.32
CA LYS A 439 28.00 16.94 2.78
C LYS A 439 29.22 16.81 1.87
N ASP A 440 29.45 15.61 1.34
CA ASP A 440 30.59 15.33 0.46
C ASP A 440 30.39 15.90 -0.95
N GLN A 441 31.22 16.87 -1.32
CA GLN A 441 31.16 17.57 -2.61
C GLN A 441 31.38 16.66 -3.84
N ALA A 442 31.85 15.42 -3.67
CA ALA A 442 31.92 14.45 -4.76
C ALA A 442 30.57 14.22 -5.46
N TYR A 443 29.44 14.48 -4.78
CA TYR A 443 28.10 14.40 -5.38
C TYR A 443 27.98 15.26 -6.65
N ALA A 444 28.69 16.39 -6.74
CA ALA A 444 28.55 17.32 -7.85
C ALA A 444 29.01 16.70 -9.18
N GLN A 445 30.13 15.96 -9.16
CA GLN A 445 30.62 15.25 -10.36
C GLN A 445 29.66 14.14 -10.79
N ILE A 446 29.08 13.44 -9.82
CA ILE A 446 28.11 12.37 -10.04
C ILE A 446 26.83 12.94 -10.67
N LEU A 447 26.29 14.02 -10.12
CA LEU A 447 25.09 14.66 -10.65
C LEU A 447 25.32 15.27 -12.03
N GLU A 448 26.50 15.83 -12.31
CA GLU A 448 26.84 16.27 -13.67
C GLU A 448 26.80 15.14 -14.69
N HIS A 449 27.19 13.91 -14.32
CA HIS A 449 26.99 12.75 -15.19
C HIS A 449 25.50 12.53 -15.49
N VAL A 450 24.64 12.54 -14.47
CA VAL A 450 23.18 12.38 -14.64
C VAL A 450 22.60 13.50 -15.52
N TYR A 451 23.01 14.76 -15.31
CA TYR A 451 22.53 15.90 -16.10
C TYR A 451 22.95 15.81 -17.57
N ASN A 452 24.13 15.30 -17.85
CA ASN A 452 24.56 15.05 -19.23
C ASN A 452 23.71 13.95 -19.89
N GLN A 453 23.31 12.92 -19.14
CA GLN A 453 22.40 11.89 -19.63
C GLN A 453 21.02 12.47 -19.95
N LEU A 454 20.48 13.33 -19.09
CA LEU A 454 19.23 14.06 -19.38
C LEU A 454 19.33 14.89 -20.66
N ARG A 455 20.42 15.63 -20.85
CA ARG A 455 20.64 16.39 -22.09
C ARG A 455 20.69 15.50 -23.33
N SER A 456 21.26 14.30 -23.22
CA SER A 456 21.35 13.36 -24.34
C SER A 456 20.04 12.66 -24.69
N THR A 457 19.02 12.77 -23.83
CA THR A 457 17.69 12.17 -24.09
C THR A 457 16.83 12.99 -25.05
N GLN A 458 17.28 14.17 -25.48
CA GLN A 458 16.52 15.12 -26.32
C GLN A 458 17.29 15.58 -27.56
#